data_AF-A0A7W1PG60-F1
#
_entry.id   AF-A0A7W1PG60-F1
#
_cell.length_a   1.000
_cell.length_b   1.000
_cell.length_c   1.000
_cell.angle_alpha   90.00
_cell.angle_beta   90.00
_cell.angle_gamma   90.00
#
_symmetry.space_group_name_H-M   'P 1'
#
loop_
_entity.id
_entity.type
_entity.pdbx_description
1 polymer ?
#
loop_
_entity_poly.entity_id
_entity_poly.type
_entity_poly.pdbx_seq_one_letter_code
_entity_poly.pdbx_strand_id
1 'polypeptide(L)'
;MFTLACTDATGPEQLTTLTLTPAASTTTPTGQVQLTSAGTRAGSAVTTIVGETYAVTSGGGTVSSSGRFTAPTTPGTSTVTVTCGGLTATATITVTAGPLATITVTPNPTLQIGATQQFTAVGRDAFNNVVAITPVWSTTNPPGTINASTGLFTAGNTTGTFNASVRATSGTIFGTANVIVIPGPLATITVTPNPDTLAIRTGRTFTAVGRDAAGNVVAINPTWSVANGGGTIPAGTMGQTAVFTAGDVPGTYTNTVRATQGTTSGSATVTVIAGPAATLVVTPETTTLAPGATQTFTAVGRDAGGNVVTINPTWTVVNGGGTVPANSMGTTVVFTAGGTAGTFTNTVRAAQGSLADSSTVIVTAAPPPPPPPPPPPPASPFRFIARVAFTCTNGSIAGSVATNQGPAPEAPPGSVTQTLCPITGTTEIGTPAAKQAYQDFLVAFAAAEATACGTTLTGTLAGQILAPGVYCFDNSATLTGTLTLSGPSTGQWLFKIGQAGIPGALTGTNFDVVLAGGASACNVRWWVRQASTMNTSNFKGNILAGAGVSFTGGTYKGNASSQEDVEVTGTAVTACDAP
;
A
#
# COMPACT_ATOMS: atom_id res chain seq x y z
N MET A 1 -115.26 -42.88 -12.44
CA MET A 1 -114.57 -42.08 -11.40
C MET A 1 -115.61 -41.69 -10.37
N PHE A 2 -115.46 -42.14 -9.13
CA PHE A 2 -116.35 -41.74 -8.04
C PHE A 2 -115.69 -40.61 -7.25
N THR A 3 -116.46 -39.56 -6.99
CA THR A 3 -116.07 -38.42 -6.16
C THR A 3 -116.70 -38.62 -4.78
N LEU A 4 -115.93 -38.55 -3.69
CA LEU A 4 -116.44 -38.78 -2.33
C LEU A 4 -116.07 -37.61 -1.39
N ALA A 5 -117.04 -37.09 -0.64
CA ALA A 5 -116.82 -36.01 0.32
C ALA A 5 -116.40 -36.52 1.71
N CYS A 6 -115.42 -35.87 2.34
CA CYS A 6 -114.90 -36.22 3.67
C CYS A 6 -115.90 -36.05 4.83
N THR A 7 -117.06 -35.46 4.56
CA THR A 7 -118.11 -35.18 5.56
C THR A 7 -119.05 -36.37 5.80
N ASP A 8 -118.97 -37.46 5.04
CA ASP A 8 -119.76 -38.67 5.28
C ASP A 8 -119.04 -39.64 6.26
N ALA A 9 -118.85 -39.17 7.49
CA ALA A 9 -118.04 -39.86 8.51
C ALA A 9 -118.75 -41.07 9.17
N THR A 10 -120.03 -41.29 8.87
CA THR A 10 -120.86 -42.35 9.51
C THR A 10 -121.77 -43.10 8.55
N GLY A 11 -121.77 -42.79 7.25
CA GLY A 11 -122.59 -43.46 6.24
C GLY A 11 -121.91 -44.66 5.58
N PRO A 12 -122.67 -45.52 4.87
CA PRO A 12 -122.15 -46.68 4.13
C PRO A 12 -121.24 -46.30 2.95
N GLU A 13 -121.05 -45.01 2.69
CA GLU A 13 -120.17 -44.50 1.64
C GLU A 13 -118.77 -44.07 2.12
N GLN A 14 -118.43 -44.28 3.40
CA GLN A 14 -117.18 -43.79 4.00
C GLN A 14 -115.90 -44.42 3.41
N LEU A 15 -114.83 -43.61 3.34
CA LEU A 15 -113.48 -44.04 3.03
C LEU A 15 -112.92 -44.94 4.17
N THR A 16 -112.34 -46.09 3.84
CA THR A 16 -111.75 -47.05 4.81
C THR A 16 -110.23 -46.95 4.92
N THR A 17 -109.54 -46.41 3.92
CA THR A 17 -108.10 -46.17 3.93
C THR A 17 -107.80 -44.82 3.33
N LEU A 18 -106.74 -44.16 3.80
CA LEU A 18 -106.24 -42.92 3.22
C LEU A 18 -104.74 -43.10 2.98
N THR A 19 -104.28 -42.77 1.78
CA THR A 19 -102.88 -42.82 1.40
C THR A 19 -102.51 -41.51 0.72
N LEU A 20 -101.22 -41.18 0.81
CA LEU A 20 -100.63 -40.00 0.20
C LEU A 20 -99.56 -40.49 -0.78
N THR A 21 -99.70 -40.12 -2.05
CA THR A 21 -98.73 -40.49 -3.09
C THR A 21 -98.07 -39.23 -3.65
N PRO A 22 -96.74 -39.18 -3.75
CA PRO A 22 -95.77 -40.14 -3.22
C PRO A 22 -95.68 -40.09 -1.67
N ALA A 23 -95.36 -41.24 -1.04
CA ALA A 23 -95.16 -41.33 0.42
C ALA A 23 -93.83 -40.69 0.89
N ALA A 24 -92.84 -40.64 0.01
CA ALA A 24 -91.59 -39.92 0.20
C ALA A 24 -91.17 -39.25 -1.11
N SER A 25 -90.66 -38.02 -1.04
CA SER A 25 -90.14 -37.30 -2.19
C SER A 25 -88.93 -36.44 -1.82
N THR A 26 -88.08 -36.16 -2.79
CA THR A 26 -86.96 -35.24 -2.64
C THR A 26 -87.14 -34.05 -3.58
N THR A 27 -86.79 -32.86 -3.10
CA THR A 27 -86.86 -31.65 -3.91
C THR A 27 -85.79 -30.65 -3.50
N THR A 28 -85.58 -29.62 -4.31
CA THR A 28 -84.64 -28.51 -4.03
C THR A 28 -85.39 -27.35 -3.37
N PRO A 29 -84.70 -26.31 -2.87
CA PRO A 29 -85.34 -25.11 -2.38
C PRO A 29 -86.35 -24.54 -3.39
N THR A 30 -87.53 -24.12 -2.92
CA THR A 30 -88.67 -23.64 -3.73
C THR A 30 -89.30 -24.65 -4.69
N GLY A 31 -88.75 -25.87 -4.77
CA GLY A 31 -89.30 -26.95 -5.58
C GLY A 31 -90.69 -27.35 -5.12
N GLN A 32 -91.47 -27.90 -6.04
CA GLN A 32 -92.86 -28.27 -5.77
C GLN A 32 -93.08 -29.75 -5.98
N VAL A 33 -93.84 -30.35 -5.08
CA VAL A 33 -94.23 -31.75 -5.11
C VAL A 33 -95.74 -31.81 -5.10
N GLN A 34 -96.33 -32.39 -6.14
CA GLN A 34 -97.76 -32.66 -6.15
C GLN A 34 -98.02 -33.92 -5.32
N LEU A 35 -98.83 -33.78 -4.29
CA LEU A 35 -99.32 -34.88 -3.50
C LEU A 35 -100.76 -35.19 -3.91
N THR A 36 -101.06 -36.46 -4.09
CA THR A 36 -102.42 -36.93 -4.36
C THR A 36 -102.85 -37.88 -3.26
N SER A 37 -103.99 -37.59 -2.66
CA SER A 37 -104.65 -38.52 -1.76
C SER A 37 -105.38 -39.59 -2.57
N ALA A 38 -105.41 -40.79 -2.02
CA ALA A 38 -106.23 -41.87 -2.52
C ALA A 38 -106.70 -42.72 -1.34
N GLY A 39 -107.65 -43.61 -1.59
CA GLY A 39 -108.13 -44.51 -0.56
C GLY A 39 -108.94 -45.65 -1.13
N THR A 40 -109.56 -46.40 -0.24
CA THR A 40 -110.50 -47.47 -0.60
C THR A 40 -111.83 -47.23 0.08
N ARG A 41 -112.91 -47.59 -0.60
CA ARG A 41 -114.28 -47.65 -0.07
C ARG A 41 -114.83 -49.04 -0.36
N ALA A 42 -115.21 -49.79 0.68
CA ALA A 42 -115.76 -51.15 0.54
C ALA A 42 -114.96 -52.05 -0.43
N GLY A 43 -113.62 -51.95 -0.41
CA GLY A 43 -112.72 -52.70 -1.28
C GLY A 43 -112.47 -52.12 -2.69
N SER A 44 -113.18 -51.05 -3.09
CA SER A 44 -112.96 -50.35 -4.37
C SER A 44 -112.06 -49.12 -4.21
N ALA A 45 -111.22 -48.83 -5.20
CA ALA A 45 -110.31 -47.68 -5.18
C ALA A 45 -111.04 -46.35 -5.40
N VAL A 46 -110.68 -45.34 -4.60
CA VAL A 46 -111.14 -43.96 -4.70
C VAL A 46 -109.94 -43.06 -4.99
N THR A 47 -109.98 -42.37 -6.13
CA THR A 47 -108.87 -41.53 -6.64
C THR A 47 -109.20 -40.03 -6.61
N THR A 48 -110.40 -39.66 -6.18
CA THR A 48 -110.85 -38.27 -6.10
C THR A 48 -111.65 -38.08 -4.81
N ILE A 49 -111.02 -37.45 -3.84
CA ILE A 49 -111.57 -37.17 -2.52
C ILE A 49 -111.85 -35.66 -2.44
N VAL A 50 -112.97 -35.27 -1.84
CA VAL A 50 -113.43 -33.87 -1.73
C VAL A 50 -113.53 -33.49 -0.27
N GLY A 51 -113.04 -32.30 0.10
CA GLY A 51 -113.08 -31.82 1.49
C GLY A 51 -111.98 -32.36 2.39
N GLU A 52 -110.93 -32.93 1.79
CA GLU A 52 -109.69 -33.27 2.50
C GLU A 52 -108.88 -32.03 2.85
N THR A 53 -108.16 -32.09 3.97
CA THR A 53 -107.33 -30.98 4.42
C THR A 53 -105.86 -31.40 4.46
N TYR A 54 -105.04 -30.67 3.72
CA TYR A 54 -103.58 -30.82 3.72
C TYR A 54 -102.95 -29.82 4.71
N ALA A 55 -101.99 -30.29 5.50
CA ALA A 55 -101.20 -29.44 6.38
C ALA A 55 -99.74 -29.92 6.43
N VAL A 56 -98.80 -28.99 6.57
CA VAL A 56 -97.42 -29.32 6.95
C VAL A 56 -97.38 -29.48 8.46
N THR A 57 -97.07 -30.67 8.95
CA THR A 57 -97.12 -31.02 10.38
C THR A 57 -95.76 -30.98 11.07
N SER A 58 -94.66 -31.02 10.30
CA SER A 58 -93.30 -30.78 10.79
C SER A 58 -92.37 -30.31 9.67
N GLY A 59 -91.30 -29.59 10.00
CA GLY A 59 -90.36 -29.01 9.02
C GLY A 59 -90.80 -27.64 8.51
N GLY A 60 -90.64 -27.38 7.21
CA GLY A 60 -90.95 -26.09 6.59
C GLY A 60 -91.67 -26.20 5.25
N GLY A 61 -91.99 -25.06 4.65
CA GLY A 61 -92.73 -24.97 3.37
C GLY A 61 -94.22 -24.78 3.56
N THR A 62 -94.96 -24.86 2.46
CA THR A 62 -96.41 -24.65 2.42
C THR A 62 -97.08 -25.70 1.55
N VAL A 63 -98.28 -26.16 1.91
CA VAL A 63 -99.10 -27.04 1.07
C VAL A 63 -100.42 -26.36 0.75
N SER A 64 -100.81 -26.38 -0.53
CA SER A 64 -102.10 -25.87 -0.98
C SER A 64 -103.25 -26.85 -0.71
N SER A 65 -104.49 -26.38 -0.79
CA SER A 65 -105.69 -27.22 -0.65
C SER A 65 -105.82 -28.29 -1.73
N SER A 66 -105.11 -28.17 -2.85
CA SER A 66 -105.05 -29.18 -3.91
C SER A 66 -103.85 -30.14 -3.76
N GLY A 67 -103.21 -30.19 -2.59
CA GLY A 67 -102.09 -31.10 -2.32
C GLY A 67 -100.74 -30.69 -2.95
N ARG A 68 -100.62 -29.50 -3.55
CA ARG A 68 -99.32 -29.02 -4.08
C ARG A 68 -98.49 -28.47 -2.93
N PHE A 69 -97.43 -29.18 -2.55
CA PHE A 69 -96.42 -28.73 -1.60
C PHE A 69 -95.38 -27.84 -2.31
N THR A 70 -94.97 -26.76 -1.65
CA THR A 70 -93.87 -25.87 -2.05
C THR A 70 -92.82 -25.85 -0.94
N ALA A 71 -91.60 -26.26 -1.28
CA ALA A 71 -90.50 -26.39 -0.33
C ALA A 71 -89.98 -25.04 0.19
N PRO A 72 -89.50 -24.99 1.45
CA PRO A 72 -88.79 -23.82 1.99
C PRO A 72 -87.45 -23.59 1.28
N THR A 73 -86.77 -22.49 1.61
CA THR A 73 -85.44 -22.16 1.05
C THR A 73 -84.29 -22.92 1.70
N THR A 74 -84.51 -23.54 2.87
CA THR A 74 -83.50 -24.23 3.67
C THR A 74 -83.64 -25.75 3.56
N PRO A 75 -82.55 -26.51 3.34
CA PRO A 75 -82.55 -27.97 3.36
C PRO A 75 -83.04 -28.53 4.69
N GLY A 76 -83.70 -29.69 4.62
CA GLY A 76 -84.28 -30.36 5.78
C GLY A 76 -85.47 -31.24 5.39
N THR A 77 -85.99 -32.00 6.34
CA THR A 77 -87.13 -32.88 6.11
C THR A 77 -88.41 -32.22 6.60
N SER A 78 -89.44 -32.23 5.76
CA SER A 78 -90.78 -31.75 6.09
C SER A 78 -91.79 -32.90 6.00
N THR A 79 -92.80 -32.90 6.86
CA THR A 79 -93.88 -33.91 6.84
C THR A 79 -95.18 -33.22 6.48
N VAL A 80 -95.84 -33.71 5.44
CA VAL A 80 -97.18 -33.27 5.04
C VAL A 80 -98.18 -34.33 5.46
N THR A 81 -99.27 -33.91 6.08
CA THR A 81 -100.37 -34.77 6.51
C THR A 81 -101.63 -34.38 5.76
N VAL A 82 -102.35 -35.37 5.21
CA VAL A 82 -103.71 -35.19 4.72
C VAL A 82 -104.67 -35.85 5.70
N THR A 83 -105.78 -35.17 5.98
CA THR A 83 -106.84 -35.69 6.84
C THR A 83 -108.19 -35.65 6.11
N CYS A 84 -108.98 -36.72 6.30
CA CYS A 84 -110.31 -36.87 5.72
C CYS A 84 -111.16 -37.77 6.63
N GLY A 85 -112.27 -37.25 7.18
CA GLY A 85 -113.22 -38.06 7.97
C GLY A 85 -112.59 -38.80 9.17
N GLY A 86 -111.54 -38.25 9.79
CA GLY A 86 -110.80 -38.87 10.90
C GLY A 86 -109.62 -39.77 10.50
N LEU A 87 -109.49 -40.13 9.22
CA LEU A 87 -108.31 -40.82 8.69
C LEU A 87 -107.18 -39.83 8.43
N THR A 88 -105.94 -40.29 8.61
CA THR A 88 -104.73 -39.51 8.33
C THR A 88 -103.75 -40.31 7.50
N ALA A 89 -103.11 -39.66 6.53
CA ALA A 89 -101.93 -40.19 5.87
C ALA A 89 -100.82 -39.14 5.88
N THR A 90 -99.57 -39.57 5.77
CA THR A 90 -98.41 -38.67 5.76
C THR A 90 -97.51 -38.91 4.57
N ALA A 91 -96.88 -37.85 4.07
CA ALA A 91 -95.78 -37.90 3.13
C ALA A 91 -94.56 -37.16 3.71
N THR A 92 -93.36 -37.70 3.51
CA THR A 92 -92.10 -37.03 3.88
C THR A 92 -91.46 -36.40 2.66
N ILE A 93 -91.07 -35.14 2.78
CA ILE A 93 -90.43 -34.40 1.70
C ILE A 93 -89.08 -33.91 2.22
N THR A 94 -88.01 -34.46 1.66
CA THR A 94 -86.64 -34.07 1.98
C THR A 94 -86.18 -33.00 1.01
N VAL A 95 -85.93 -31.80 1.53
CA VAL A 95 -85.33 -30.70 0.78
C VAL A 95 -83.82 -30.86 0.85
N THR A 96 -83.17 -31.12 -0.28
CA THR A 96 -81.71 -31.12 -0.39
C THR A 96 -81.24 -29.77 -0.91
N ALA A 97 -79.99 -29.37 -0.64
CA ALA A 97 -79.42 -28.16 -1.21
C ALA A 97 -79.55 -28.16 -2.75
N GLY A 98 -79.75 -26.97 -3.32
CA GLY A 98 -79.84 -26.80 -4.77
C GLY A 98 -78.50 -27.03 -5.49
N PRO A 99 -78.46 -26.82 -6.81
CA PRO A 99 -77.21 -26.83 -7.56
C PRO A 99 -76.20 -25.86 -6.96
N LEU A 100 -74.92 -26.26 -6.96
CA LEU A 100 -73.82 -25.41 -6.56
C LEU A 100 -73.88 -24.09 -7.35
N ALA A 101 -73.70 -22.96 -6.66
CA ALA A 101 -73.72 -21.62 -7.24
C ALA A 101 -72.40 -20.88 -6.98
N THR A 102 -71.83 -21.02 -5.78
CA THR A 102 -70.58 -20.34 -5.41
C THR A 102 -69.64 -21.26 -4.64
N ILE A 103 -68.35 -20.99 -4.71
CA ILE A 103 -67.33 -21.58 -3.84
C ILE A 103 -66.58 -20.44 -3.17
N THR A 104 -66.45 -20.50 -1.84
CA THR A 104 -65.58 -19.59 -1.07
C THR A 104 -64.35 -20.34 -0.60
N VAL A 105 -63.17 -19.77 -0.81
CA VAL A 105 -61.88 -20.36 -0.39
C VAL A 105 -61.27 -19.52 0.73
N THR A 106 -60.83 -20.19 1.80
CA THR A 106 -60.21 -19.56 2.98
C THR A 106 -59.01 -20.37 3.46
N PRO A 107 -57.99 -19.76 4.11
CA PRO A 107 -57.83 -18.32 4.43
C PRO A 107 -57.14 -17.51 3.29
N ASN A 108 -56.80 -16.23 3.54
CA ASN A 108 -55.90 -15.42 2.70
C ASN A 108 -54.58 -15.14 3.46
N PRO A 109 -53.63 -16.09 3.49
CA PRO A 109 -52.50 -16.04 4.42
C PRO A 109 -51.36 -15.12 3.96
N THR A 110 -50.55 -14.66 4.92
CA THR A 110 -49.17 -14.18 4.68
C THR A 110 -48.19 -15.23 5.19
N LEU A 111 -47.37 -15.77 4.30
CA LEU A 111 -46.48 -16.91 4.55
C LEU A 111 -45.04 -16.53 4.30
N GLN A 112 -44.11 -17.02 5.14
CA GLN A 112 -42.70 -17.02 4.79
C GLN A 112 -42.42 -18.06 3.71
N ILE A 113 -41.34 -17.87 2.96
CA ILE A 113 -40.86 -18.86 1.98
C ILE A 113 -40.77 -20.26 2.61
N GLY A 114 -41.29 -21.27 1.92
CA GLY A 114 -41.30 -22.66 2.37
C GLY A 114 -42.37 -23.02 3.41
N ALA A 115 -43.10 -22.05 3.97
CA ALA A 115 -44.17 -22.33 4.92
C ALA A 115 -45.39 -22.96 4.22
N THR A 116 -46.14 -23.78 4.96
CA THR A 116 -47.33 -24.46 4.45
C THR A 116 -48.62 -23.85 5.02
N GLN A 117 -49.70 -23.90 4.24
CA GLN A 117 -51.04 -23.49 4.66
C GLN A 117 -52.08 -24.46 4.13
N GLN A 118 -52.96 -24.93 5.02
CA GLN A 118 -54.14 -25.70 4.63
C GLN A 118 -55.25 -24.75 4.18
N PHE A 119 -55.78 -24.94 2.98
CA PHE A 119 -56.96 -24.21 2.51
C PHE A 119 -58.23 -25.06 2.64
N THR A 120 -59.35 -24.38 2.82
CA THR A 120 -60.70 -24.97 2.87
C THR A 120 -61.59 -24.30 1.83
N ALA A 121 -62.48 -25.08 1.20
CA ALA A 121 -63.45 -24.59 0.23
C ALA A 121 -64.87 -24.95 0.69
N VAL A 122 -65.75 -23.96 0.73
CA VAL A 122 -67.17 -24.14 1.07
C VAL A 122 -68.01 -23.82 -0.16
N GLY A 123 -68.70 -24.82 -0.69
CA GLY A 123 -69.66 -24.68 -1.77
C GLY A 123 -71.03 -24.23 -1.23
N ARG A 124 -71.71 -23.33 -1.94
CA ARG A 124 -73.08 -22.91 -1.60
C ARG A 124 -73.99 -22.85 -2.82
N ASP A 125 -75.28 -23.15 -2.62
CA ASP A 125 -76.31 -22.97 -3.65
C ASP A 125 -76.78 -21.50 -3.75
N ALA A 126 -77.73 -21.23 -4.65
CA ALA A 126 -78.26 -19.87 -4.87
C ALA A 126 -79.00 -19.28 -3.65
N PHE A 127 -79.35 -20.10 -2.66
CA PHE A 127 -80.00 -19.71 -1.41
C PHE A 127 -79.03 -19.72 -0.22
N ASN A 128 -77.72 -19.73 -0.49
CA ASN A 128 -76.64 -19.70 0.49
C ASN A 128 -76.56 -20.96 1.39
N ASN A 129 -77.22 -22.06 1.02
CA ASN A 129 -77.11 -23.32 1.74
C ASN A 129 -75.81 -24.03 1.38
N VAL A 130 -75.20 -24.76 2.33
CA VAL A 130 -73.95 -25.50 2.08
C VAL A 130 -74.20 -26.69 1.17
N VAL A 131 -73.40 -26.81 0.12
CA VAL A 131 -73.38 -27.92 -0.83
C VAL A 131 -72.08 -28.70 -0.63
N ALA A 132 -72.17 -30.01 -0.44
CA ALA A 132 -71.00 -30.87 -0.37
C ALA A 132 -70.25 -30.86 -1.71
N ILE A 133 -68.94 -30.62 -1.66
CA ILE A 133 -68.07 -30.57 -2.85
C ILE A 133 -66.80 -31.39 -2.59
N THR A 134 -66.25 -31.96 -3.66
CA THR A 134 -64.88 -32.51 -3.70
C THR A 134 -64.07 -31.61 -4.61
N PRO A 135 -63.49 -30.51 -4.10
CA PRO A 135 -62.79 -29.55 -4.93
C PRO A 135 -61.47 -30.12 -5.45
N VAL A 136 -61.13 -29.79 -6.70
CA VAL A 136 -59.77 -29.93 -7.23
C VAL A 136 -59.03 -28.61 -6.98
N TRP A 137 -57.92 -28.70 -6.28
CA TRP A 137 -57.08 -27.56 -5.93
C TRP A 137 -56.02 -27.30 -7.00
N SER A 138 -55.75 -26.03 -7.26
CA SER A 138 -54.68 -25.58 -8.16
C SER A 138 -54.12 -24.26 -7.67
N THR A 139 -52.88 -23.95 -8.04
CA THR A 139 -52.25 -22.66 -7.76
C THR A 139 -51.47 -22.16 -8.96
N THR A 140 -51.34 -20.84 -9.10
CA THR A 140 -50.29 -20.27 -9.96
C THR A 140 -48.91 -20.52 -9.36
N ASN A 141 -47.88 -20.61 -10.20
CA ASN A 141 -46.48 -20.65 -9.77
C ASN A 141 -45.72 -19.51 -10.46
N PRO A 142 -45.32 -18.46 -9.74
CA PRO A 142 -45.48 -18.24 -8.29
C PRO A 142 -46.96 -18.03 -7.86
N PRO A 143 -47.34 -18.18 -6.57
CA PRO A 143 -46.48 -18.17 -5.37
C PRO A 143 -45.93 -19.50 -4.86
N GLY A 144 -46.34 -20.66 -5.38
CA GLY A 144 -45.92 -21.93 -4.79
C GLY A 144 -46.56 -23.15 -5.43
N THR A 145 -46.74 -24.20 -4.63
CA THR A 145 -47.38 -25.45 -5.04
C THR A 145 -48.54 -25.79 -4.10
N ILE A 146 -49.54 -26.54 -4.58
CA ILE A 146 -50.66 -27.01 -3.77
C ILE A 146 -50.97 -28.46 -4.08
N ASN A 147 -51.27 -29.24 -3.05
CA ASN A 147 -51.76 -30.60 -3.23
C ASN A 147 -53.19 -30.55 -3.80
N ALA A 148 -53.37 -31.13 -4.98
CA ALA A 148 -54.62 -31.06 -5.75
C ALA A 148 -55.83 -31.70 -5.06
N SER A 149 -55.62 -32.65 -4.14
CA SER A 149 -56.70 -33.35 -3.44
C SER A 149 -56.94 -32.84 -2.02
N THR A 150 -55.90 -32.37 -1.32
CA THR A 150 -56.03 -31.95 0.08
C THR A 150 -56.15 -30.43 0.25
N GLY A 151 -55.66 -29.62 -0.69
CA GLY A 151 -55.60 -28.16 -0.53
C GLY A 151 -54.46 -27.68 0.37
N LEU A 152 -53.49 -28.53 0.70
CA LEU A 152 -52.28 -28.13 1.41
C LEU A 152 -51.33 -27.40 0.47
N PHE A 153 -51.16 -26.10 0.67
CA PHE A 153 -50.28 -25.21 -0.09
C PHE A 153 -48.90 -25.10 0.56
N THR A 154 -47.85 -24.97 -0.24
CA THR A 154 -46.47 -24.67 0.18
C THR A 154 -45.97 -23.44 -0.56
N ALA A 155 -45.54 -22.40 0.18
CA ALA A 155 -45.00 -21.17 -0.41
C ALA A 155 -43.65 -21.44 -1.08
N GLY A 156 -43.49 -20.95 -2.31
CA GLY A 156 -42.25 -20.99 -3.08
C GLY A 156 -41.27 -19.87 -2.71
N ASN A 157 -40.24 -19.69 -3.54
CA ASN A 157 -39.09 -18.82 -3.25
C ASN A 157 -39.26 -17.37 -3.73
N THR A 158 -40.38 -17.02 -4.37
CA THR A 158 -40.64 -15.67 -4.88
C THR A 158 -41.53 -14.91 -3.92
N THR A 159 -41.04 -13.78 -3.41
CA THR A 159 -41.81 -12.91 -2.51
C THR A 159 -42.75 -12.00 -3.29
N GLY A 160 -43.88 -11.62 -2.69
CA GLY A 160 -44.88 -10.76 -3.32
C GLY A 160 -46.30 -11.00 -2.83
N THR A 161 -47.23 -10.21 -3.37
CA THR A 161 -48.67 -10.38 -3.19
C THR A 161 -49.26 -11.04 -4.43
N PHE A 162 -49.89 -12.19 -4.25
CA PHE A 162 -50.44 -13.00 -5.34
C PHE A 162 -51.95 -13.12 -5.17
N ASN A 163 -52.67 -12.33 -5.96
CA ASN A 163 -54.13 -12.27 -5.91
C ASN A 163 -54.74 -13.45 -6.67
N ALA A 164 -55.79 -14.05 -6.10
CA ALA A 164 -56.52 -15.19 -6.65
C ALA A 164 -55.61 -16.37 -7.08
N SER A 165 -54.47 -16.54 -6.40
CA SER A 165 -53.44 -17.50 -6.80
C SER A 165 -53.81 -18.93 -6.47
N VAL A 166 -54.57 -19.16 -5.39
CA VAL A 166 -55.10 -20.49 -5.02
C VAL A 166 -56.53 -20.60 -5.51
N ARG A 167 -56.86 -21.71 -6.19
CA ARG A 167 -58.18 -21.97 -6.76
C ARG A 167 -58.70 -23.35 -6.36
N ALA A 168 -59.93 -23.40 -5.85
CA ALA A 168 -60.70 -24.61 -5.63
C ALA A 168 -61.82 -24.71 -6.66
N THR A 169 -61.87 -25.81 -7.42
CA THR A 169 -62.82 -25.99 -8.53
C THR A 169 -63.70 -27.20 -8.30
N SER A 170 -65.01 -27.07 -8.52
CA SER A 170 -65.95 -28.19 -8.58
C SER A 170 -66.86 -28.03 -9.80
N GLY A 171 -66.70 -28.90 -10.79
CA GLY A 171 -67.33 -28.72 -12.10
C GLY A 171 -66.83 -27.45 -12.79
N THR A 172 -67.75 -26.57 -13.18
CA THR A 172 -67.45 -25.26 -13.80
C THR A 172 -67.29 -24.12 -12.79
N ILE A 173 -67.66 -24.34 -11.53
CA ILE A 173 -67.65 -23.31 -10.48
C ILE A 173 -66.34 -23.38 -9.72
N PHE A 174 -65.79 -22.21 -9.41
CA PHE A 174 -64.56 -22.10 -8.65
C PHE A 174 -64.61 -20.93 -7.67
N GLY A 175 -63.82 -21.05 -6.62
CA GLY A 175 -63.49 -19.97 -5.70
C GLY A 175 -61.98 -19.77 -5.67
N THR A 176 -61.54 -18.59 -5.27
CA THR A 176 -60.11 -18.25 -5.17
C THR A 176 -59.74 -17.63 -3.84
N ALA A 177 -58.46 -17.70 -3.50
CA ALA A 177 -57.86 -17.02 -2.37
C ALA A 177 -56.51 -16.40 -2.75
N ASN A 178 -56.14 -15.34 -2.04
CA ASN A 178 -54.90 -14.61 -2.19
C ASN A 178 -53.82 -15.20 -1.27
N VAL A 179 -52.57 -15.15 -1.70
CA VAL A 179 -51.40 -15.51 -0.89
C VAL A 179 -50.39 -14.37 -0.93
N ILE A 180 -49.87 -13.98 0.23
CA ILE A 180 -48.71 -13.08 0.32
C ILE A 180 -47.52 -13.92 0.76
N VAL A 181 -46.42 -13.88 0.00
CA VAL A 181 -45.16 -14.54 0.36
C VAL A 181 -44.16 -13.46 0.79
N ILE A 182 -43.68 -13.56 2.03
CA ILE A 182 -42.67 -12.66 2.60
C ILE A 182 -41.29 -13.35 2.68
N PRO A 183 -40.18 -12.59 2.66
CA PRO A 183 -38.83 -13.14 2.79
C PRO A 183 -38.64 -13.98 4.06
N GLY A 184 -37.68 -14.91 3.99
CA GLY A 184 -37.20 -15.65 5.16
C GLY A 184 -36.35 -14.78 6.11
N PRO A 185 -35.78 -15.39 7.16
CA PRO A 185 -34.82 -14.72 8.04
C PRO A 185 -33.62 -14.14 7.27
N LEU A 186 -33.10 -13.00 7.75
CA LEU A 186 -31.92 -12.35 7.18
C LEU A 186 -30.71 -13.29 7.22
N ALA A 187 -30.15 -13.62 6.05
CA ALA A 187 -28.99 -14.50 5.93
C ALA A 187 -27.70 -13.74 5.60
N THR A 188 -27.78 -12.71 4.76
CA THR A 188 -26.61 -11.94 4.32
C THR A 188 -26.91 -10.45 4.27
N ILE A 189 -25.87 -9.64 4.46
CA ILE A 189 -25.89 -8.20 4.16
C ILE A 189 -24.77 -7.94 3.16
N THR A 190 -25.08 -7.27 2.06
CA THR A 190 -24.10 -6.82 1.07
C THR A 190 -23.96 -5.30 1.18
N VAL A 191 -22.71 -4.81 1.27
CA VAL A 191 -22.38 -3.38 1.28
C VAL A 191 -21.82 -2.99 -0.08
N THR A 192 -22.30 -1.89 -0.66
CA THR A 192 -21.90 -1.37 -1.98
C THR A 192 -21.66 0.14 -1.90
N PRO A 193 -20.64 0.70 -2.58
CA PRO A 193 -19.62 0.02 -3.41
C PRO A 193 -18.67 -0.89 -2.60
N ASN A 194 -18.07 -1.89 -3.24
CA ASN A 194 -17.01 -2.74 -2.66
C ASN A 194 -16.17 -3.38 -3.79
N PRO A 195 -14.88 -3.05 -3.95
CA PRO A 195 -14.14 -2.01 -3.23
C PRO A 195 -14.52 -0.59 -3.68
N ASP A 196 -14.04 0.44 -2.97
CA ASP A 196 -14.06 1.83 -3.43
C ASP A 196 -12.72 2.53 -3.19
N THR A 197 -12.42 3.59 -3.96
CA THR A 197 -11.18 4.37 -3.84
C THR A 197 -11.50 5.84 -3.60
N LEU A 198 -10.97 6.41 -2.51
CA LEU A 198 -11.26 7.77 -2.07
C LEU A 198 -9.97 8.54 -1.80
N ALA A 199 -9.92 9.82 -2.17
CA ALA A 199 -8.85 10.71 -1.73
C ALA A 199 -9.04 11.06 -0.24
N ILE A 200 -7.96 11.42 0.46
CA ILE A 200 -8.01 11.86 1.85
C ILE A 200 -9.13 12.91 2.08
N ARG A 201 -9.81 12.82 3.24
CA ARG A 201 -10.87 13.75 3.66
C ARG A 201 -12.11 13.84 2.75
N THR A 202 -12.25 12.96 1.75
CA THR A 202 -13.44 12.90 0.91
C THR A 202 -14.46 11.90 1.44
N GLY A 203 -15.74 12.19 1.22
CA GLY A 203 -16.87 11.38 1.68
C GLY A 203 -17.46 10.50 0.58
N ARG A 204 -17.97 9.33 0.97
CA ARG A 204 -18.69 8.41 0.08
C ARG A 204 -19.88 7.77 0.78
N THR A 205 -21.02 7.74 0.09
CA THR A 205 -22.20 7.01 0.54
C THR A 205 -22.09 5.53 0.20
N PHE A 206 -22.24 4.68 1.20
CA PHE A 206 -22.39 3.24 1.07
C PHE A 206 -23.84 2.82 1.34
N THR A 207 -24.29 1.79 0.66
CA THR A 207 -25.62 1.20 0.80
C THR A 207 -25.52 -0.25 1.27
N ALA A 208 -26.40 -0.66 2.19
CA ALA A 208 -26.52 -2.03 2.66
C ALA A 208 -27.83 -2.66 2.17
N VAL A 209 -27.74 -3.85 1.59
CA VAL A 209 -28.92 -4.65 1.16
C VAL A 209 -28.88 -5.99 1.88
N GLY A 210 -29.94 -6.29 2.62
CA GLY A 210 -30.13 -7.57 3.31
C GLY A 210 -30.81 -8.58 2.39
N ARG A 211 -30.36 -9.85 2.42
CA ARG A 211 -31.03 -10.94 1.71
C ARG A 211 -31.22 -12.17 2.58
N ASP A 212 -32.31 -12.91 2.35
CA ASP A 212 -32.52 -14.22 2.94
C ASP A 212 -31.70 -15.32 2.23
N ALA A 213 -31.80 -16.56 2.70
CA ALA A 213 -31.07 -17.69 2.13
C ALA A 213 -31.51 -18.04 0.68
N ALA A 214 -32.69 -17.59 0.25
CA ALA A 214 -33.19 -17.75 -1.11
C ALA A 214 -32.82 -16.57 -2.03
N GLY A 215 -32.12 -15.56 -1.50
CA GLY A 215 -31.66 -14.37 -2.25
C GLY A 215 -32.68 -13.23 -2.33
N ASN A 216 -33.83 -13.33 -1.67
CA ASN A 216 -34.84 -12.27 -1.66
C ASN A 216 -34.42 -11.12 -0.75
N VAL A 217 -34.79 -9.89 -1.11
CA VAL A 217 -34.48 -8.70 -0.30
C VAL A 217 -35.28 -8.73 0.99
N VAL A 218 -34.58 -8.58 2.11
CA VAL A 218 -35.15 -8.47 3.47
C VAL A 218 -35.04 -7.03 3.92
N ALA A 219 -36.10 -6.48 4.50
CA ALA A 219 -36.05 -5.15 5.11
C ALA A 219 -35.05 -5.15 6.28
N ILE A 220 -34.08 -4.23 6.24
CA ILE A 220 -33.03 -4.11 7.26
C ILE A 220 -32.92 -2.66 7.76
N ASN A 221 -32.48 -2.52 9.01
CA ASN A 221 -32.11 -1.25 9.64
C ASN A 221 -30.76 -1.42 10.36
N PRO A 222 -29.65 -1.60 9.63
CA PRO A 222 -28.36 -1.90 10.23
C PRO A 222 -27.74 -0.68 10.92
N THR A 223 -26.87 -0.94 11.89
CA THR A 223 -25.94 0.05 12.45
C THR A 223 -24.65 0.03 11.64
N TRP A 224 -24.08 1.21 11.38
CA TRP A 224 -22.83 1.37 10.64
C TRP A 224 -21.65 1.67 11.57
N SER A 225 -20.49 1.13 11.23
CA SER A 225 -19.25 1.33 11.98
C SER A 225 -18.03 1.27 11.05
N VAL A 226 -16.93 1.88 11.49
CA VAL A 226 -15.61 1.68 10.90
C VAL A 226 -14.90 0.57 11.68
N ALA A 227 -14.67 -0.57 11.03
CA ALA A 227 -14.08 -1.76 11.66
C ALA A 227 -12.54 -1.78 11.61
N ASN A 228 -11.94 -1.30 10.52
CA ASN A 228 -10.51 -1.45 10.25
C ASN A 228 -9.81 -0.11 9.92
N GLY A 229 -10.32 1.01 10.45
CA GLY A 229 -9.72 2.34 10.30
C GLY A 229 -9.86 2.95 8.89
N GLY A 230 -8.94 3.85 8.53
CA GLY A 230 -8.94 4.51 7.21
C GLY A 230 -9.95 5.63 7.03
N GLY A 231 -10.75 5.94 8.05
CA GLY A 231 -11.74 7.00 7.99
C GLY A 231 -12.71 6.97 9.15
N THR A 232 -13.84 7.65 8.98
CA THR A 232 -14.88 7.79 10.00
C THR A 232 -16.28 7.60 9.42
N ILE A 233 -17.17 7.06 10.25
CA ILE A 233 -18.63 7.10 10.08
C ILE A 233 -19.16 7.68 11.39
N PRO A 234 -20.09 8.66 11.37
CA PRO A 234 -20.64 9.23 12.58
C PRO A 234 -21.22 8.17 13.52
N ALA A 235 -20.94 8.29 14.82
CA ALA A 235 -21.43 7.35 15.82
C ALA A 235 -22.97 7.32 15.86
N GLY A 236 -23.56 6.13 15.98
CA GLY A 236 -25.01 5.97 16.00
C GLY A 236 -25.69 6.01 14.63
N THR A 237 -24.93 6.04 13.52
CA THR A 237 -25.50 5.98 12.17
C THR A 237 -26.26 4.66 11.96
N MET A 238 -27.54 4.77 11.60
CA MET A 238 -28.44 3.65 11.33
C MET A 238 -29.15 3.84 9.98
N GLY A 239 -29.65 2.74 9.41
CA GLY A 239 -30.43 2.74 8.18
C GLY A 239 -29.70 2.06 7.02
N GLN A 240 -30.32 2.03 5.84
CA GLN A 240 -29.75 1.34 4.67
C GLN A 240 -28.57 2.06 4.03
N THR A 241 -28.23 3.27 4.48
CA THR A 241 -27.15 4.08 3.92
C THR A 241 -26.30 4.73 5.01
N ALA A 242 -25.01 4.90 4.76
CA ALA A 242 -24.12 5.70 5.59
C ALA A 242 -23.05 6.39 4.75
N VAL A 243 -22.56 7.54 5.22
CA VAL A 243 -21.42 8.23 4.61
C VAL A 243 -20.15 7.88 5.38
N PHE A 244 -19.19 7.28 4.69
CA PHE A 244 -17.82 7.09 5.16
C PHE A 244 -16.96 8.26 4.67
N THR A 245 -16.22 8.89 5.58
CA THR A 245 -15.26 9.95 5.23
C THR A 245 -13.84 9.42 5.41
N ALA A 246 -13.06 9.41 4.32
CA ALA A 246 -11.69 8.94 4.33
C ALA A 246 -10.80 9.77 5.26
N GLY A 247 -9.87 9.09 5.95
CA GLY A 247 -8.90 9.71 6.85
C GLY A 247 -7.72 10.35 6.11
N ASP A 248 -6.67 10.67 6.87
CA ASP A 248 -5.48 11.36 6.37
C ASP A 248 -4.36 10.42 5.91
N VAL A 249 -4.49 9.10 6.13
CA VAL A 249 -3.43 8.12 5.83
C VAL A 249 -3.82 7.31 4.59
N PRO A 250 -3.04 7.36 3.49
CA PRO A 250 -3.23 6.50 2.34
C PRO A 250 -3.01 5.02 2.69
N GLY A 251 -3.81 4.14 2.10
CA GLY A 251 -3.72 2.70 2.34
C GLY A 251 -5.00 1.97 1.93
N THR A 252 -4.91 0.64 1.84
CA THR A 252 -6.07 -0.22 1.61
C THR A 252 -6.60 -0.75 2.93
N TYR A 253 -7.83 -0.38 3.26
CA TYR A 253 -8.52 -0.74 4.49
C TYR A 253 -9.60 -1.78 4.19
N THR A 254 -9.18 -3.05 4.22
CA THR A 254 -10.04 -4.20 3.90
C THR A 254 -11.22 -4.28 4.88
N ASN A 255 -12.43 -4.48 4.36
CA ASN A 255 -13.66 -4.63 5.17
C ASN A 255 -13.89 -3.51 6.20
N THR A 256 -13.42 -2.28 5.92
CA THR A 256 -13.46 -1.20 6.91
C THR A 256 -14.85 -0.62 7.13
N VAL A 257 -15.65 -0.45 6.07
CA VAL A 257 -17.03 0.01 6.19
C VAL A 257 -17.89 -1.19 6.52
N ARG A 258 -18.51 -1.22 7.71
CA ARG A 258 -19.29 -2.37 8.16
C ARG A 258 -20.73 -1.96 8.51
N ALA A 259 -21.70 -2.68 7.95
CA ALA A 259 -23.11 -2.60 8.28
C ALA A 259 -23.55 -3.87 9.01
N THR A 260 -24.14 -3.74 10.19
CA THR A 260 -24.48 -4.88 11.07
C THR A 260 -25.94 -4.82 11.52
N GLN A 261 -26.64 -5.96 11.46
CA GLN A 261 -27.96 -6.13 12.06
C GLN A 261 -28.01 -7.47 12.81
N GLY A 262 -28.19 -7.42 14.13
CA GLY A 262 -28.08 -8.60 14.98
C GLY A 262 -26.69 -9.24 14.83
N THR A 263 -26.66 -10.51 14.44
CA THR A 263 -25.42 -11.26 14.23
C THR A 263 -24.90 -11.20 12.79
N THR A 264 -25.70 -10.70 11.85
CA THR A 264 -25.35 -10.64 10.42
C THR A 264 -24.67 -9.31 10.10
N SER A 265 -23.57 -9.36 9.35
CA SER A 265 -22.88 -8.15 8.87
C SER A 265 -22.42 -8.27 7.44
N GLY A 266 -22.43 -7.13 6.75
CA GLY A 266 -21.76 -6.94 5.46
C GLY A 266 -20.65 -5.91 5.61
N SER A 267 -19.62 -6.01 4.76
CA SER A 267 -18.51 -5.07 4.79
C SER A 267 -18.05 -4.68 3.38
N ALA A 268 -17.44 -3.50 3.28
CA ALA A 268 -16.77 -3.02 2.08
C ALA A 268 -15.33 -2.58 2.36
N THR A 269 -14.47 -2.78 1.36
CA THR A 269 -13.07 -2.35 1.38
C THR A 269 -12.95 -0.94 0.79
N VAL A 270 -12.17 -0.09 1.44
CA VAL A 270 -11.86 1.26 0.95
C VAL A 270 -10.36 1.42 0.80
N THR A 271 -9.91 1.87 -0.37
CA THR A 271 -8.54 2.33 -0.60
C THR A 271 -8.50 3.84 -0.51
N VAL A 272 -7.77 4.36 0.48
CA VAL A 272 -7.50 5.80 0.61
C VAL A 272 -6.25 6.13 -0.18
N ILE A 273 -6.34 7.11 -1.08
CA ILE A 273 -5.21 7.64 -1.84
C ILE A 273 -4.86 9.05 -1.37
N ALA A 274 -3.60 9.43 -1.54
CA ALA A 274 -3.16 10.79 -1.27
C ALA A 274 -3.96 11.79 -2.13
N GLY A 275 -4.19 12.97 -1.58
CA GLY A 275 -4.90 14.05 -2.27
C GLY A 275 -4.04 14.73 -3.34
N PRO A 276 -4.53 15.81 -3.98
CA PRO A 276 -3.67 16.67 -4.79
C PRO A 276 -2.54 17.26 -3.95
N ALA A 277 -1.36 17.43 -4.54
CA ALA A 277 -0.23 18.07 -3.87
C ALA A 277 -0.60 19.49 -3.42
N ALA A 278 -0.28 19.81 -2.17
CA ALA A 278 -0.49 21.10 -1.53
C ALA A 278 0.83 21.84 -1.26
N THR A 279 1.93 21.10 -1.07
CA THR A 279 3.28 21.65 -0.93
C THR A 279 4.26 20.92 -1.85
N LEU A 280 5.36 21.61 -2.17
CA LEU A 280 6.51 21.06 -2.90
C LEU A 280 7.74 21.48 -2.12
N VAL A 281 8.67 20.55 -1.89
CA VAL A 281 9.89 20.80 -1.11
C VAL A 281 11.11 20.29 -1.88
N VAL A 282 12.16 21.10 -1.98
CA VAL A 282 13.44 20.78 -2.63
C VAL A 282 14.51 20.46 -1.58
N THR A 283 15.18 19.32 -1.74
CA THR A 283 16.27 18.86 -0.86
C THR A 283 17.56 18.61 -1.65
N PRO A 284 18.75 18.99 -1.15
CA PRO A 284 18.99 19.77 0.08
C PRO A 284 18.54 21.23 -0.06
N GLU A 285 18.23 21.90 1.06
CA GLU A 285 17.86 23.32 1.10
C GLU A 285 19.06 24.24 0.83
N THR A 286 20.27 23.81 1.21
CA THR A 286 21.53 24.50 0.92
C THR A 286 22.64 23.48 0.61
N THR A 287 23.48 23.78 -0.37
CA THR A 287 24.70 23.01 -0.67
C THR A 287 25.90 23.92 -0.92
N THR A 288 27.10 23.43 -0.67
CA THR A 288 28.37 24.13 -0.94
C THR A 288 29.21 23.31 -1.92
N LEU A 289 29.58 23.91 -3.04
CA LEU A 289 30.25 23.25 -4.16
C LEU A 289 31.50 24.01 -4.58
N ALA A 290 32.54 23.27 -4.96
CA ALA A 290 33.66 23.84 -5.71
C ALA A 290 33.24 24.12 -7.17
N PRO A 291 33.91 25.03 -7.90
CA PRO A 291 33.66 25.25 -9.32
C PRO A 291 33.68 23.95 -10.12
N GLY A 292 32.64 23.71 -10.94
CA GLY A 292 32.49 22.50 -11.76
C GLY A 292 32.00 21.25 -11.03
N ALA A 293 31.87 21.27 -9.69
CA ALA A 293 31.29 20.16 -8.94
C ALA A 293 29.77 20.06 -9.17
N THR A 294 29.22 18.86 -8.99
CA THR A 294 27.78 18.59 -9.22
C THR A 294 27.05 18.24 -7.93
N GLN A 295 25.75 18.54 -7.88
CA GLN A 295 24.84 18.16 -6.79
C GLN A 295 23.51 17.68 -7.36
N THR A 296 23.00 16.56 -6.87
CA THR A 296 21.62 16.12 -7.16
C THR A 296 20.64 16.76 -6.19
N PHE A 297 19.59 17.38 -6.71
CA PHE A 297 18.45 17.89 -5.95
C PHE A 297 17.23 17.00 -6.17
N THR A 298 16.39 16.88 -5.15
CA THR A 298 15.15 16.10 -5.18
C THR A 298 13.97 16.97 -4.78
N ALA A 299 12.87 16.91 -5.52
CA ALA A 299 11.61 17.56 -5.21
C ALA A 299 10.61 16.52 -4.70
N VAL A 300 9.99 16.81 -3.56
CA VAL A 300 8.93 15.97 -2.95
C VAL A 300 7.67 16.80 -2.82
N GLY A 301 6.57 16.33 -3.43
CA GLY A 301 5.25 16.91 -3.26
C GLY A 301 4.53 16.27 -2.09
N ARG A 302 3.83 17.06 -1.28
CA ARG A 302 2.97 16.54 -0.20
C ARG A 302 1.56 17.10 -0.31
N ASP A 303 0.54 16.29 -0.04
CA ASP A 303 -0.85 16.74 0.05
C ASP A 303 -1.12 17.52 1.36
N ALA A 304 -2.35 17.98 1.54
CA ALA A 304 -2.78 18.71 2.75
C ALA A 304 -2.75 17.88 4.05
N GLY A 305 -2.63 16.55 3.94
CA GLY A 305 -2.41 15.63 5.06
C GLY A 305 -0.92 15.35 5.33
N GLY A 306 -0.02 15.89 4.51
CA GLY A 306 1.43 15.67 4.62
C GLY A 306 1.92 14.41 3.90
N ASN A 307 1.05 13.68 3.20
CA ASN A 307 1.41 12.46 2.48
C ASN A 307 2.16 12.77 1.21
N VAL A 308 3.15 11.94 0.87
CA VAL A 308 3.88 12.09 -0.40
C VAL A 308 2.95 11.80 -1.57
N VAL A 309 2.93 12.72 -2.53
CA VAL A 309 2.13 12.64 -3.76
C VAL A 309 3.05 12.56 -4.96
N THR A 310 2.65 11.79 -5.97
CA THR A 310 3.34 11.76 -7.26
C THR A 310 3.30 13.15 -7.90
N ILE A 311 4.47 13.71 -8.15
CA ILE A 311 4.67 14.98 -8.83
C ILE A 311 5.61 14.80 -10.03
N ASN A 312 5.49 15.70 -11.01
CA ASN A 312 6.37 15.81 -12.16
C ASN A 312 6.76 17.29 -12.38
N PRO A 313 7.57 17.87 -11.49
CA PRO A 313 7.94 19.27 -11.58
C PRO A 313 8.96 19.53 -12.70
N THR A 314 9.03 20.78 -13.13
CA THR A 314 10.09 21.31 -14.00
C THR A 314 11.18 21.97 -13.17
N TRP A 315 12.45 21.76 -13.52
CA TRP A 315 13.59 22.35 -12.84
C TRP A 315 14.21 23.50 -13.64
N THR A 316 14.59 24.56 -12.93
CA THR A 316 15.18 25.77 -13.52
C THR A 316 16.26 26.35 -12.60
N VAL A 317 17.21 27.08 -13.19
CA VAL A 317 18.14 27.94 -12.44
C VAL A 317 17.63 29.38 -12.55
N VAL A 318 17.28 30.00 -11.42
CA VAL A 318 16.66 31.34 -11.41
C VAL A 318 17.61 32.46 -10.96
N ASN A 319 18.62 32.14 -10.14
CA ASN A 319 19.54 33.14 -9.57
C ASN A 319 21.02 32.86 -9.88
N GLY A 320 21.32 32.09 -10.92
CA GLY A 320 22.69 31.81 -11.37
C GLY A 320 23.46 30.79 -10.51
N GLY A 321 24.78 30.91 -10.46
CA GLY A 321 25.65 30.00 -9.69
C GLY A 321 25.95 28.64 -10.35
N GLY A 322 25.35 28.36 -11.51
CA GLY A 322 25.55 27.11 -12.23
C GLY A 322 24.46 26.84 -13.26
N THR A 323 24.31 25.57 -13.66
CA THR A 323 23.34 25.13 -14.66
C THR A 323 22.65 23.82 -14.26
N VAL A 324 21.45 23.62 -14.79
CA VAL A 324 20.77 22.31 -14.85
C VAL A 324 20.55 21.94 -16.33
N PRO A 325 20.41 20.66 -16.69
CA PRO A 325 20.08 20.27 -18.07
C PRO A 325 18.80 20.95 -18.58
N ALA A 326 18.77 21.32 -19.85
CA ALA A 326 17.59 21.93 -20.47
C ALA A 326 16.38 20.98 -20.41
N ASN A 327 15.18 21.53 -20.17
CA ASN A 327 13.92 20.78 -20.07
C ASN A 327 13.92 19.69 -18.98
N SER A 328 14.69 19.89 -17.91
CA SER A 328 14.73 18.97 -16.77
C SER A 328 13.33 18.85 -16.12
N MET A 329 12.78 17.63 -16.14
CA MET A 329 11.50 17.28 -15.53
C MET A 329 11.66 16.07 -14.62
N GLY A 330 10.74 15.90 -13.68
CA GLY A 330 10.70 14.76 -12.76
C GLY A 330 11.17 15.13 -11.35
N THR A 331 11.23 14.14 -10.46
CA THR A 331 11.48 14.38 -9.03
C THR A 331 12.93 14.68 -8.69
N THR A 332 13.87 14.56 -9.64
CA THR A 332 15.29 14.84 -9.40
C THR A 332 15.93 15.65 -10.53
N VAL A 333 16.98 16.40 -10.21
CA VAL A 333 17.83 17.08 -11.19
C VAL A 333 19.28 17.12 -10.71
N VAL A 334 20.23 17.09 -11.65
CA VAL A 334 21.65 17.34 -11.36
C VAL A 334 22.00 18.78 -11.71
N PHE A 335 22.47 19.52 -10.71
CA PHE A 335 23.01 20.87 -10.85
C PHE A 335 24.53 20.82 -10.98
N THR A 336 25.11 21.64 -11.84
CA THR A 336 26.57 21.81 -12.00
C THR A 336 26.97 23.23 -11.61
N ALA A 337 27.87 23.37 -10.63
CA ALA A 337 28.34 24.67 -10.14
C ALA A 337 29.16 25.43 -11.19
N GLY A 338 28.90 26.73 -11.31
CA GLY A 338 29.62 27.64 -12.20
C GLY A 338 31.02 28.01 -11.68
N GLY A 339 31.74 28.84 -12.46
CA GLY A 339 33.09 29.29 -12.12
C GLY A 339 33.16 30.46 -11.13
N THR A 340 32.05 31.13 -10.86
CA THR A 340 32.00 32.34 -10.02
C THR A 340 31.69 31.97 -8.57
N ALA A 341 32.62 32.26 -7.66
CA ALA A 341 32.39 32.08 -6.23
C ALA A 341 31.30 33.03 -5.72
N GLY A 342 30.46 32.55 -4.79
CA GLY A 342 29.37 33.34 -4.21
C GLY A 342 28.25 32.48 -3.64
N THR A 343 27.31 33.13 -2.93
CA THR A 343 26.09 32.52 -2.42
C THR A 343 24.93 32.88 -3.33
N PHE A 344 24.33 31.86 -3.95
CA PHE A 344 23.21 31.98 -4.89
C PHE A 344 21.94 31.48 -4.22
N THR A 345 21.28 32.37 -3.49
CA THR A 345 20.06 32.07 -2.72
C THR A 345 18.89 31.69 -3.64
N ASN A 346 18.14 30.66 -3.28
CA ASN A 346 16.96 30.19 -4.02
C ASN A 346 17.23 29.96 -5.53
N THR A 347 18.41 29.48 -5.89
CA THR A 347 18.83 29.39 -7.29
C THR A 347 18.31 28.15 -8.01
N VAL A 348 18.28 26.98 -7.36
CA VAL A 348 17.77 25.74 -7.97
C VAL A 348 16.30 25.61 -7.64
N ARG A 349 15.43 25.82 -8.62
CA ARG A 349 13.98 25.89 -8.42
C ARG A 349 13.25 24.75 -9.10
N ALA A 350 12.44 24.01 -8.33
CA ALA A 350 11.45 23.08 -8.85
C ALA A 350 10.05 23.70 -8.81
N ALA A 351 9.26 23.53 -9.87
CA ALA A 351 7.90 24.05 -9.94
C ALA A 351 6.93 23.10 -10.64
N GLN A 352 5.68 23.08 -10.17
CA GLN A 352 4.56 22.37 -10.80
C GLN A 352 3.26 23.15 -10.57
N GLY A 353 2.67 23.67 -11.65
CA GLY A 353 1.50 24.53 -11.55
C GLY A 353 1.80 25.77 -10.69
N SER A 354 1.00 25.98 -9.64
CA SER A 354 1.22 27.06 -8.66
C SER A 354 2.21 26.72 -7.54
N LEU A 355 2.63 25.45 -7.43
CA LEU A 355 3.58 25.03 -6.40
C LEU A 355 5.01 25.22 -6.88
N ALA A 356 5.87 25.75 -6.02
CA ALA A 356 7.29 25.80 -6.27
C ALA A 356 8.07 25.89 -4.96
N ASP A 357 9.30 25.40 -5.00
CA ASP A 357 10.28 25.58 -3.94
C ASP A 357 11.68 25.69 -4.54
N SER A 358 12.63 26.23 -3.79
CA SER A 358 13.96 26.57 -4.28
C SER A 358 15.05 26.30 -3.25
N SER A 359 16.25 25.98 -3.73
CA SER A 359 17.41 25.69 -2.91
C SER A 359 18.55 26.69 -3.16
N THR A 360 19.37 26.92 -2.12
CA THR A 360 20.55 27.79 -2.16
C THR A 360 21.81 27.01 -2.51
N VAL A 361 22.64 27.57 -3.40
CA VAL A 361 23.97 27.01 -3.73
C VAL A 361 25.06 28.00 -3.35
N ILE A 362 26.07 27.55 -2.64
CA ILE A 362 27.29 28.30 -2.34
C ILE A 362 28.41 27.75 -3.20
N VAL A 363 28.99 28.58 -4.07
CA VAL A 363 30.17 28.22 -4.87
C VAL A 363 31.41 28.76 -4.16
N THR A 364 32.37 27.89 -3.80
CA THR A 364 33.61 28.29 -3.14
C THR A 364 34.62 28.91 -4.10
N ALA A 365 35.51 29.74 -3.58
CA ALA A 365 36.65 30.24 -4.35
C ALA A 365 37.65 29.12 -4.65
N ALA A 366 38.29 29.18 -5.82
CA ALA A 366 39.39 28.29 -6.14
C ALA A 366 40.56 28.52 -5.15
N PRO A 367 41.25 27.46 -4.68
CA PRO A 367 42.39 27.61 -3.79
C PRO A 367 43.55 28.37 -4.47
N PRO A 368 44.32 29.17 -3.73
CA PRO A 368 45.47 29.90 -4.27
C PRO A 368 46.60 28.96 -4.73
N PRO A 369 47.44 29.37 -5.70
CA PRO A 369 48.58 28.57 -6.15
C PRO A 369 49.65 28.42 -5.04
N PRO A 370 50.35 27.28 -4.95
CA PRO A 370 51.35 27.04 -3.91
C PRO A 370 52.60 27.93 -4.07
N PRO A 371 53.27 28.31 -2.96
CA PRO A 371 54.43 29.19 -2.99
C PRO A 371 55.68 28.52 -3.60
N PRO A 372 56.57 29.28 -4.28
CA PRO A 372 57.83 28.75 -4.81
C PRO A 372 58.82 28.38 -3.68
N PRO A 373 59.68 27.36 -3.87
CA PRO A 373 60.74 27.03 -2.92
C PRO A 373 61.74 28.19 -2.75
N PRO A 374 62.42 28.32 -1.59
CA PRO A 374 63.48 29.32 -1.40
C PRO A 374 64.66 29.07 -2.35
N PRO A 375 65.47 30.07 -2.73
CA PRO A 375 66.66 29.86 -3.56
C PRO A 375 67.64 28.84 -2.94
N PRO A 376 68.50 28.19 -3.75
CA PRO A 376 69.49 27.25 -3.25
C PRO A 376 70.50 27.97 -2.35
N PRO A 377 71.04 27.33 -1.30
CA PRO A 377 72.14 27.91 -0.53
C PRO A 377 73.40 28.09 -1.40
N PRO A 378 74.37 28.93 -0.98
CA PRO A 378 75.64 29.08 -1.66
C PRO A 378 76.32 27.73 -1.92
N ALA A 379 77.04 27.61 -3.04
CA ALA A 379 77.73 26.38 -3.40
C ALA A 379 78.82 26.07 -2.35
N SER A 380 78.62 24.99 -1.58
CA SER A 380 79.64 24.47 -0.69
C SER A 380 80.76 23.79 -1.49
N PRO A 381 82.05 24.01 -1.14
CA PRO A 381 83.16 23.29 -1.76
C PRO A 381 83.21 21.81 -1.33
N PHE A 382 82.44 21.42 -0.31
CA PHE A 382 82.41 20.07 0.23
C PHE A 382 81.20 19.27 -0.28
N ARG A 383 81.43 18.01 -0.64
CA ARG A 383 80.38 17.02 -0.92
C ARG A 383 79.72 16.54 0.35
N PHE A 384 80.51 16.41 1.42
CA PHE A 384 80.04 16.03 2.73
C PHE A 384 80.52 17.00 3.79
N ILE A 385 79.60 17.43 4.64
CA ILE A 385 79.89 18.16 5.87
C ILE A 385 79.21 17.41 7.01
N ALA A 386 79.99 16.80 7.88
CA ALA A 386 79.52 16.21 9.13
C ALA A 386 79.77 17.16 10.30
N ARG A 387 78.99 17.04 11.38
CA ARG A 387 79.31 17.78 12.61
C ARG A 387 80.57 17.21 13.25
N VAL A 388 80.61 15.90 13.48
CA VAL A 388 81.66 15.24 14.27
C VAL A 388 82.51 14.32 13.38
N ALA A 389 81.96 13.22 12.87
CA ALA A 389 82.74 12.23 12.12
C ALA A 389 82.22 12.00 10.69
N PHE A 390 83.17 11.76 9.78
CA PHE A 390 82.88 11.20 8.45
C PHE A 390 83.59 9.86 8.32
N THR A 391 82.85 8.82 7.97
CA THR A 391 83.39 7.46 7.74
C THR A 391 83.05 7.00 6.34
N CYS A 392 84.04 6.51 5.60
CA CYS A 392 83.82 5.85 4.32
C CYS A 392 84.52 4.49 4.22
N THR A 393 83.75 3.45 3.87
CA THR A 393 84.21 2.07 3.72
C THR A 393 83.81 1.50 2.35
N ASN A 394 84.76 0.97 1.57
CA ASN A 394 84.49 0.30 0.28
C ASN A 394 83.67 1.15 -0.73
N GLY A 395 83.74 2.48 -0.65
CA GLY A 395 82.99 3.42 -1.50
C GLY A 395 83.90 4.27 -2.38
N SER A 396 83.38 5.34 -2.98
CA SER A 396 84.21 6.37 -3.64
C SER A 396 83.56 7.74 -3.54
N ILE A 397 84.37 8.77 -3.26
CA ILE A 397 83.89 10.14 -3.11
C ILE A 397 84.51 11.05 -4.18
N ALA A 398 83.69 11.54 -5.10
CA ALA A 398 84.08 12.56 -6.06
C ALA A 398 83.93 13.98 -5.47
N GLY A 399 84.94 14.45 -4.75
CA GLY A 399 85.03 15.80 -4.18
C GLY A 399 85.54 15.83 -2.73
N SER A 400 85.50 17.00 -2.10
CA SER A 400 86.05 17.21 -0.76
C SER A 400 85.07 16.79 0.35
N VAL A 401 85.59 16.37 1.49
CA VAL A 401 84.84 16.03 2.70
C VAL A 401 85.34 16.84 3.89
N ALA A 402 84.44 17.19 4.81
CA ALA A 402 84.79 17.97 5.98
C ALA A 402 84.02 17.59 7.24
N THR A 403 84.63 17.88 8.40
CA THR A 403 83.98 17.87 9.72
C THR A 403 84.02 19.26 10.33
N ASN A 404 82.93 19.68 10.98
CA ASN A 404 82.88 20.96 11.70
C ASN A 404 83.78 20.96 12.93
N GLN A 405 83.75 19.87 13.71
CA GLN A 405 84.68 19.70 14.83
C GLN A 405 86.10 19.49 14.30
N GLY A 406 87.06 20.14 14.93
CA GLY A 406 88.49 19.95 14.73
C GLY A 406 89.06 18.79 15.53
N PRO A 407 90.36 18.48 15.36
CA PRO A 407 91.05 17.54 16.24
C PRO A 407 91.04 18.05 17.70
N ALA A 408 91.43 17.18 18.65
CA ALA A 408 91.56 17.56 20.05
C ALA A 408 92.35 18.89 20.19
N PRO A 409 91.90 19.84 21.04
CA PRO A 409 91.07 19.65 22.23
C PRO A 409 89.55 19.84 22.05
N GLU A 410 89.03 20.03 20.83
CA GLU A 410 87.57 20.07 20.61
C GLU A 410 86.93 18.74 21.01
N ALA A 411 85.77 18.78 21.68
CA ALA A 411 85.11 17.62 22.26
C ALA A 411 83.63 17.54 21.82
N PRO A 412 83.20 16.46 21.15
CA PRO A 412 84.01 15.34 20.66
C PRO A 412 84.96 15.79 19.52
N PRO A 413 86.17 15.21 19.42
CA PRO A 413 87.10 15.56 18.34
C PRO A 413 86.55 15.08 17.00
N GLY A 414 86.66 15.93 15.98
CA GLY A 414 86.28 15.57 14.63
C GLY A 414 87.23 14.56 14.01
N SER A 415 86.71 13.69 13.15
CA SER A 415 87.51 12.64 12.51
C SER A 415 87.02 12.31 11.09
N VAL A 416 87.96 11.91 10.25
CA VAL A 416 87.66 11.35 8.92
C VAL A 416 88.35 10.00 8.82
N THR A 417 87.55 8.93 8.68
CA THR A 417 88.02 7.55 8.59
C THR A 417 87.77 7.01 7.19
N GLN A 418 88.80 6.49 6.54
CA GLN A 418 88.74 6.01 5.15
C GLN A 418 89.31 4.59 5.07
N THR A 419 88.46 3.61 4.72
CA THR A 419 88.84 2.20 4.55
C THR A 419 88.46 1.78 3.14
N LEU A 420 89.44 1.64 2.24
CA LEU A 420 89.19 1.28 0.83
C LEU A 420 88.18 2.23 0.16
N CYS A 421 88.26 3.53 0.47
CA CYS A 421 87.38 4.56 -0.09
C CYS A 421 88.19 5.74 -0.64
N PRO A 422 88.50 5.77 -1.95
CA PRO A 422 89.18 6.91 -2.55
C PRO A 422 88.33 8.18 -2.48
N ILE A 423 88.93 9.25 -1.97
CA ILE A 423 88.41 10.63 -1.99
C ILE A 423 89.27 11.43 -2.96
N THR A 424 88.65 12.01 -4.00
CA THR A 424 89.36 12.78 -5.04
C THR A 424 89.62 14.24 -4.66
N GLY A 425 88.90 14.78 -3.67
CA GLY A 425 89.09 16.13 -3.15
C GLY A 425 89.89 16.20 -1.85
N THR A 426 89.78 17.33 -1.16
CA THR A 426 90.43 17.56 0.14
C THR A 426 89.67 16.92 1.29
N THR A 427 90.40 16.52 2.32
CA THR A 427 89.83 16.10 3.62
C THR A 427 90.14 17.19 4.65
N GLU A 428 89.11 17.81 5.21
CA GLU A 428 89.26 18.96 6.11
C GLU A 428 88.61 18.73 7.48
N ILE A 429 89.41 18.75 8.54
CA ILE A 429 88.96 18.49 9.92
C ILE A 429 89.02 19.79 10.71
N GLY A 430 87.86 20.43 10.93
CA GLY A 430 87.72 21.67 11.72
C GLY A 430 88.44 22.90 11.17
N THR A 431 88.74 22.94 9.86
CA THR A 431 89.31 24.11 9.20
C THR A 431 88.32 25.30 9.22
N PRO A 432 88.77 26.55 9.04
CA PRO A 432 87.86 27.69 8.91
C PRO A 432 86.83 27.51 7.78
N ALA A 433 87.24 26.90 6.65
CA ALA A 433 86.36 26.61 5.53
C ALA A 433 85.30 25.56 5.91
N ALA A 434 85.69 24.48 6.60
CA ALA A 434 84.78 23.45 7.09
C ALA A 434 83.74 24.02 8.09
N LYS A 435 84.20 24.85 9.03
CA LYS A 435 83.33 25.51 10.02
C LYS A 435 82.37 26.49 9.36
N GLN A 436 82.83 27.30 8.40
CA GLN A 436 81.96 28.21 7.66
C GLN A 436 80.91 27.45 6.87
N ALA A 437 81.30 26.41 6.14
CA ALA A 437 80.36 25.62 5.35
C ALA A 437 79.32 24.89 6.23
N TYR A 438 79.68 24.50 7.46
CA TYR A 438 78.73 23.97 8.44
C TYR A 438 77.74 25.05 8.93
N GLN A 439 78.19 26.29 9.16
CA GLN A 439 77.28 27.39 9.48
C GLN A 439 76.33 27.70 8.32
N ASP A 440 76.83 27.73 7.09
CA ASP A 440 76.00 27.91 5.89
C ASP A 440 74.94 26.81 5.76
N PHE A 441 75.31 25.57 6.09
CA PHE A 441 74.39 24.45 6.22
C PHE A 441 73.30 24.71 7.26
N LEU A 442 73.63 25.15 8.48
CA LEU A 442 72.64 25.42 9.52
C LEU A 442 71.64 26.51 9.11
N VAL A 443 72.11 27.56 8.42
CA VAL A 443 71.24 28.61 7.85
C VAL A 443 70.31 28.02 6.78
N ALA A 444 70.84 27.19 5.88
CA ALA A 444 70.05 26.53 4.85
C ALA A 444 69.01 25.57 5.44
N PHE A 445 69.38 24.85 6.49
CA PHE A 445 68.51 23.93 7.21
C PHE A 445 67.33 24.66 7.87
N ALA A 446 67.60 25.77 8.58
CA ALA A 446 66.55 26.58 9.20
C ALA A 446 65.62 27.24 8.16
N ALA A 447 66.17 27.73 7.03
CA ALA A 447 65.38 28.31 5.95
C ALA A 447 64.44 27.28 5.29
N ALA A 448 64.93 26.05 5.08
CA ALA A 448 64.13 24.96 4.56
C ALA A 448 63.02 24.54 5.55
N GLU A 449 63.31 24.50 6.85
CA GLU A 449 62.32 24.22 7.90
C GLU A 449 61.18 25.27 7.90
N ALA A 450 61.51 26.55 7.76
CA ALA A 450 60.55 27.66 7.75
C ALA A 450 59.70 27.74 6.47
N THR A 451 60.06 27.03 5.40
CA THR A 451 59.33 27.08 4.13
C THR A 451 57.95 26.44 4.27
N ALA A 452 56.88 27.16 3.92
CA ALA A 452 55.51 26.65 3.99
C ALA A 452 55.33 25.42 3.08
N CYS A 453 54.52 24.46 3.54
CA CYS A 453 54.22 23.29 2.74
C CYS A 453 53.39 23.65 1.50
N GLY A 454 53.79 23.18 0.33
CA GLY A 454 52.99 23.31 -0.90
C GLY A 454 52.05 22.13 -1.08
N THR A 455 52.58 20.91 -0.98
CA THR A 455 51.81 19.67 -1.15
C THR A 455 52.24 18.63 -0.13
N THR A 456 51.32 18.16 0.70
CA THR A 456 51.57 17.03 1.60
C THR A 456 51.51 15.72 0.81
N LEU A 457 52.58 14.95 0.86
CA LEU A 457 52.67 13.61 0.28
C LEU A 457 52.43 12.57 1.36
N THR A 458 51.68 11.53 1.02
CA THR A 458 51.43 10.37 1.88
C THR A 458 51.71 9.09 1.11
N GLY A 459 52.25 8.08 1.79
CA GLY A 459 52.54 6.77 1.18
C GLY A 459 53.78 6.74 0.28
N THR A 460 53.70 6.03 -0.85
CA THR A 460 54.84 5.74 -1.73
C THR A 460 55.08 6.82 -2.78
N LEU A 461 56.35 7.03 -3.16
CA LEU A 461 56.74 7.86 -4.30
C LEU A 461 57.02 7.06 -5.58
N ALA A 462 56.84 5.73 -5.55
CA ALA A 462 57.01 4.89 -6.72
C ALA A 462 56.04 5.29 -7.84
N GLY A 463 56.58 5.54 -9.03
CA GLY A 463 55.83 5.93 -10.23
C GLY A 463 55.36 7.38 -10.25
N GLN A 464 55.64 8.17 -9.21
CA GLN A 464 55.23 9.58 -9.16
C GLN A 464 56.07 10.44 -10.10
N ILE A 465 55.43 11.40 -10.76
CA ILE A 465 56.07 12.43 -11.57
C ILE A 465 55.74 13.79 -10.94
N LEU A 466 56.74 14.44 -10.35
CA LEU A 466 56.56 15.68 -9.60
C LEU A 466 57.18 16.87 -10.34
N ALA A 467 56.37 17.92 -10.51
CA ALA A 467 56.80 19.23 -11.00
C ALA A 467 57.58 19.99 -9.90
N PRO A 468 58.28 21.10 -10.23
CA PRO A 468 58.93 21.94 -9.21
C PRO A 468 57.96 22.38 -8.12
N GLY A 469 58.37 22.31 -6.84
CA GLY A 469 57.51 22.64 -5.71
C GLY A 469 58.07 22.26 -4.33
N VAL A 470 57.29 22.57 -3.29
CA VAL A 470 57.57 22.19 -1.91
C VAL A 470 56.64 21.04 -1.50
N TYR A 471 57.24 19.91 -1.19
CA TYR A 471 56.58 18.66 -0.83
C TYR A 471 56.89 18.27 0.60
N CYS A 472 55.90 17.80 1.35
CA CYS A 472 56.09 17.51 2.77
C CYS A 472 55.59 16.12 3.13
N PHE A 473 56.31 15.45 4.01
CA PHE A 473 55.84 14.31 4.76
C PHE A 473 55.71 14.75 6.22
N ASP A 474 54.53 14.59 6.81
CA ASP A 474 54.27 15.02 8.18
C ASP A 474 55.10 14.25 9.22
N ASN A 475 55.60 13.07 8.84
CA ASN A 475 56.35 12.12 9.63
C ASN A 475 57.48 11.49 8.79
N SER A 476 58.14 10.44 9.34
CA SER A 476 59.19 9.70 8.64
C SER A 476 58.71 9.12 7.30
N ALA A 477 59.57 9.18 6.29
CA ALA A 477 59.31 8.69 4.95
C ALA A 477 60.17 7.45 4.64
N THR A 478 59.52 6.30 4.46
CA THR A 478 60.16 5.07 4.00
C THR A 478 59.84 4.86 2.53
N LEU A 479 60.83 5.03 1.67
CA LEU A 479 60.66 5.13 0.22
C LEU A 479 61.31 3.96 -0.53
N THR A 480 60.65 3.53 -1.61
CA THR A 480 61.11 2.50 -2.53
C THR A 480 60.61 2.79 -3.94
N GLY A 481 61.21 2.17 -4.96
CA GLY A 481 60.85 2.35 -6.36
C GLY A 481 61.34 3.68 -6.95
N THR A 482 60.80 4.07 -8.09
CA THR A 482 61.29 5.22 -8.87
C THR A 482 60.42 6.46 -8.71
N LEU A 483 61.00 7.56 -8.24
CA LEU A 483 60.42 8.91 -8.29
C LEU A 483 60.99 9.67 -9.49
N THR A 484 60.14 10.28 -10.31
CA THR A 484 60.56 11.16 -11.42
C THR A 484 60.32 12.63 -11.04
N LEU A 485 61.37 13.44 -11.09
CA LEU A 485 61.29 14.89 -10.96
C LEU A 485 61.41 15.49 -12.35
N SER A 486 60.34 16.14 -12.83
CA SER A 486 60.25 16.65 -14.20
C SER A 486 60.07 18.15 -14.19
N GLY A 487 61.03 18.88 -14.76
CA GLY A 487 61.00 20.33 -14.82
C GLY A 487 62.23 20.90 -15.51
N PRO A 488 62.26 22.22 -15.74
CA PRO A 488 63.40 22.87 -16.40
C PRO A 488 64.68 22.77 -15.55
N SER A 489 65.82 23.14 -16.14
CA SER A 489 67.11 23.20 -15.42
C SER A 489 67.14 24.18 -14.26
N THR A 490 66.19 25.13 -14.21
CA THR A 490 65.98 26.07 -13.11
C THR A 490 64.91 25.61 -12.12
N GLY A 491 64.24 24.48 -12.37
CA GLY A 491 63.20 23.94 -11.51
C GLY A 491 63.76 23.55 -10.16
N GLN A 492 63.01 23.83 -9.08
CA GLN A 492 63.42 23.57 -7.70
C GLN A 492 62.45 22.61 -7.02
N TRP A 493 63.01 21.67 -6.28
CA TRP A 493 62.26 20.73 -5.44
C TRP A 493 62.76 20.84 -4.01
N LEU A 494 61.84 21.00 -3.07
CA LEU A 494 62.12 20.88 -1.65
C LEU A 494 61.22 19.79 -1.06
N PHE A 495 61.83 18.68 -0.65
CA PHE A 495 61.18 17.63 0.13
C PHE A 495 61.47 17.86 1.61
N LYS A 496 60.43 18.06 2.41
CA LYS A 496 60.51 18.22 3.86
C LYS A 496 60.01 16.94 4.54
N ILE A 497 60.88 16.25 5.26
CA ILE A 497 60.55 15.02 5.96
C ILE A 497 60.48 15.30 7.46
N GLY A 498 59.26 15.26 8.01
CA GLY A 498 58.93 15.72 9.35
C GLY A 498 58.56 17.21 9.41
N GLN A 499 58.25 17.68 10.61
CA GLN A 499 57.88 19.07 10.90
C GLN A 499 58.29 19.45 12.33
N ALA A 500 58.19 20.73 12.69
CA ALA A 500 58.45 21.18 14.05
C ALA A 500 57.63 20.34 15.06
N GLY A 501 58.29 19.79 16.07
CA GLY A 501 57.67 18.91 17.07
C GLY A 501 57.46 17.44 16.63
N ILE A 502 57.50 17.10 15.33
CA ILE A 502 57.28 15.72 14.85
C ILE A 502 58.56 15.12 14.23
N PRO A 503 59.03 13.94 14.66
CA PRO A 503 60.19 13.29 14.06
C PRO A 503 59.96 12.94 12.58
N GLY A 504 61.03 13.00 11.78
CA GLY A 504 61.00 12.72 10.35
C GLY A 504 62.33 12.18 9.87
N ALA A 505 62.47 10.85 9.90
CA ALA A 505 63.59 10.15 9.29
C ALA A 505 63.28 9.83 7.82
N LEU A 506 64.29 9.90 6.97
CA LEU A 506 64.19 9.48 5.56
C LEU A 506 64.88 8.13 5.42
N THR A 507 64.17 7.12 4.94
CA THR A 507 64.75 5.79 4.69
C THR A 507 64.42 5.34 3.26
N GLY A 508 65.42 5.34 2.38
CA GLY A 508 65.29 4.79 1.03
C GLY A 508 65.85 3.38 0.95
N THR A 509 65.09 2.43 0.40
CA THR A 509 65.57 1.08 0.06
C THR A 509 65.14 0.74 -1.36
N ASN A 510 66.12 0.50 -2.25
CA ASN A 510 65.87 0.42 -3.70
C ASN A 510 65.07 1.63 -4.20
N PHE A 511 65.46 2.83 -3.75
CA PHE A 511 64.78 4.08 -4.09
C PHE A 511 65.60 4.85 -5.13
N ASP A 512 64.99 5.11 -6.27
CA ASP A 512 65.62 5.77 -7.41
C ASP A 512 65.01 7.14 -7.66
N VAL A 513 65.86 8.17 -7.74
CA VAL A 513 65.43 9.51 -8.14
C VAL A 513 65.87 9.74 -9.59
N VAL A 514 64.89 9.85 -10.48
CA VAL A 514 65.06 10.14 -11.90
C VAL A 514 64.76 11.60 -12.17
N LEU A 515 65.61 12.25 -12.97
CA LEU A 515 65.46 13.65 -13.36
C LEU A 515 65.09 13.70 -14.84
N ALA A 516 64.06 14.47 -15.18
CA ALA A 516 63.53 14.62 -16.53
C ALA A 516 63.29 16.11 -16.87
N GLY A 517 63.11 16.43 -18.16
CA GLY A 517 62.77 17.78 -18.61
C GLY A 517 63.89 18.83 -18.48
N GLY A 518 65.11 18.41 -18.15
CA GLY A 518 66.25 19.28 -17.87
C GLY A 518 66.54 19.47 -16.38
N ALA A 519 65.76 18.84 -15.49
CA ALA A 519 65.93 18.93 -14.05
C ALA A 519 67.36 18.56 -13.60
N SER A 520 67.91 19.33 -12.65
CA SER A 520 69.25 19.12 -12.10
C SER A 520 69.19 18.67 -10.65
N ALA A 521 70.06 17.72 -10.27
CA ALA A 521 70.21 17.27 -8.89
C ALA A 521 70.62 18.43 -7.95
N CYS A 522 71.31 19.46 -8.48
CA CYS A 522 71.66 20.67 -7.74
C CYS A 522 70.44 21.38 -7.14
N ASN A 523 69.28 21.31 -7.81
CA ASN A 523 68.08 22.04 -7.41
C ASN A 523 67.06 21.19 -6.64
N VAL A 524 67.42 19.94 -6.33
CA VAL A 524 66.62 19.06 -5.49
C VAL A 524 67.19 19.11 -4.08
N ARG A 525 66.36 19.45 -3.09
CA ARG A 525 66.74 19.46 -1.68
C ARG A 525 65.84 18.54 -0.87
N TRP A 526 66.48 17.79 0.01
CA TRP A 526 65.87 16.91 0.98
C TRP A 526 66.20 17.43 2.37
N TRP A 527 65.26 18.16 2.95
CA TRP A 527 65.32 18.55 4.35
C TRP A 527 64.75 17.41 5.18
N VAL A 528 65.59 16.83 6.03
CA VAL A 528 65.25 15.68 6.86
C VAL A 528 65.46 16.07 8.31
N ARG A 529 64.39 16.07 9.10
CA ARG A 529 64.48 16.53 10.49
C ARG A 529 65.36 15.62 11.36
N GLN A 530 65.35 14.32 11.07
CA GLN A 530 66.19 13.33 11.74
C GLN A 530 67.23 12.75 10.78
N ALA A 531 67.50 11.45 10.89
CA ALA A 531 68.50 10.77 10.09
C ALA A 531 68.00 10.49 8.67
N SER A 532 68.94 10.50 7.72
CA SER A 532 68.70 10.06 6.34
C SER A 532 69.50 8.80 6.07
N THR A 533 68.83 7.71 5.69
CA THR A 533 69.44 6.42 5.41
C THR A 533 69.05 5.96 4.01
N MET A 534 70.06 5.62 3.20
CA MET A 534 69.86 5.12 1.83
C MET A 534 70.52 3.76 1.68
N ASN A 535 69.73 2.74 1.37
CA ASN A 535 70.16 1.36 1.16
C ASN A 535 69.95 0.98 -0.30
N THR A 536 71.02 0.62 -1.01
CA THR A 536 71.00 0.15 -2.41
C THR A 536 70.16 1.05 -3.31
N SER A 537 70.31 2.38 -3.16
CA SER A 537 69.45 3.39 -3.80
C SER A 537 70.27 4.20 -4.82
N ASN A 538 69.64 4.65 -5.92
CA ASN A 538 70.24 5.66 -6.81
C ASN A 538 69.65 7.03 -6.49
N PHE A 539 70.17 7.62 -5.42
CA PHE A 539 69.59 8.82 -4.82
C PHE A 539 70.19 10.10 -5.43
N LYS A 540 69.34 11.10 -5.68
CA LYS A 540 69.76 12.40 -6.25
C LYS A 540 69.18 13.57 -5.47
N GLY A 541 70.00 14.61 -5.33
CA GLY A 541 69.65 15.83 -4.62
C GLY A 541 70.52 16.07 -3.40
N ASN A 542 70.41 17.27 -2.85
CA ASN A 542 71.18 17.70 -1.69
C ASN A 542 70.44 17.38 -0.39
N ILE A 543 71.11 16.74 0.56
CA ILE A 543 70.55 16.35 1.86
C ILE A 543 70.96 17.36 2.92
N LEU A 544 69.97 17.88 3.65
CA LEU A 544 70.14 18.69 4.85
C LEU A 544 69.51 17.92 6.02
N ALA A 545 70.33 17.24 6.83
CA ALA A 545 69.84 16.34 7.87
C ALA A 545 70.09 16.87 9.29
N GLY A 546 69.04 16.82 10.12
CA GLY A 546 69.11 17.19 11.54
C GLY A 546 69.71 16.11 12.43
N ALA A 547 70.01 14.93 11.87
CA ALA A 547 70.82 13.89 12.51
C ALA A 547 71.73 13.21 11.46
N GLY A 548 72.22 12.01 11.75
CA GLY A 548 73.18 11.31 10.92
C GLY A 548 72.71 11.02 9.49
N VAL A 549 73.65 10.97 8.54
CA VAL A 549 73.39 10.57 7.16
C VAL A 549 74.15 9.28 6.86
N SER A 550 73.47 8.25 6.37
CA SER A 550 74.09 6.98 6.00
C SER A 550 73.72 6.54 4.58
N PHE A 551 74.73 6.03 3.87
CA PHE A 551 74.58 5.41 2.55
C PHE A 551 75.19 4.00 2.58
N THR A 552 74.42 3.00 2.18
CA THR A 552 74.86 1.60 2.10
C THR A 552 74.53 1.03 0.73
N GLY A 553 75.52 0.92 -0.15
CA GLY A 553 75.35 0.48 -1.53
C GLY A 553 74.67 1.50 -2.45
N GLY A 554 74.63 1.21 -3.75
CA GLY A 554 74.00 2.07 -4.76
C GLY A 554 74.85 3.28 -5.17
N THR A 555 74.18 4.35 -5.62
CA THR A 555 74.83 5.58 -6.07
C THR A 555 74.19 6.81 -5.45
N TYR A 556 75.00 7.85 -5.22
CA TYR A 556 74.53 9.14 -4.73
C TYR A 556 75.06 10.28 -5.61
N LYS A 557 74.16 11.16 -6.03
CA LYS A 557 74.48 12.38 -6.79
C LYS A 557 73.93 13.61 -6.06
N GLY A 558 74.78 14.26 -5.28
CA GLY A 558 74.33 15.23 -4.28
C GLY A 558 75.43 15.75 -3.37
N ASN A 559 75.10 16.78 -2.60
CA ASN A 559 75.83 17.18 -1.40
C ASN A 559 75.04 16.79 -0.16
N ALA A 560 75.67 16.22 0.86
CA ALA A 560 74.99 15.95 2.13
C ALA A 560 75.65 16.73 3.26
N SER A 561 74.81 17.33 4.10
CA SER A 561 75.22 18.01 5.32
C SER A 561 74.42 17.47 6.50
N SER A 562 75.12 17.15 7.58
CA SER A 562 74.60 16.43 8.73
C SER A 562 74.89 17.20 10.01
N GLN A 563 73.90 17.35 10.88
CA GLN A 563 74.11 17.83 12.25
C GLN A 563 74.79 16.77 13.14
N GLU A 564 75.01 15.55 12.66
CA GLU A 564 75.79 14.52 13.36
C GLU A 564 76.81 13.91 12.41
N ASP A 565 76.99 12.58 12.47
CA ASP A 565 77.96 11.86 11.65
C ASP A 565 77.45 11.59 10.23
N VAL A 566 78.40 11.30 9.34
CA VAL A 566 78.11 10.81 7.99
C VAL A 566 78.83 9.48 7.79
N GLU A 567 78.10 8.48 7.31
CA GLU A 567 78.61 7.15 7.01
C GLU A 567 78.34 6.76 5.55
N VAL A 568 79.37 6.31 4.85
CA VAL A 568 79.29 5.86 3.46
C VAL A 568 79.90 4.47 3.33
N THR A 569 79.09 3.48 3.01
CA THR A 569 79.53 2.09 2.82
C THR A 569 79.13 1.61 1.43
N GLY A 570 80.08 1.14 0.62
CA GLY A 570 79.78 0.52 -0.68
C GLY A 570 79.11 1.44 -1.73
N THR A 571 79.11 2.77 -1.52
CA THR A 571 78.36 3.73 -2.35
C THR A 571 79.31 4.56 -3.20
N ALA A 572 78.97 4.76 -4.48
CA ALA A 572 79.67 5.69 -5.36
C ALA A 572 79.01 7.09 -5.31
N VAL A 573 79.76 8.09 -4.86
CA VAL A 573 79.28 9.48 -4.70
C VAL A 573 79.86 10.37 -5.79
N THR A 574 78.97 11.07 -6.50
CA THR A 574 79.31 12.00 -7.57
C THR A 574 78.77 13.41 -7.28
N ALA A 575 79.44 14.43 -7.83
CA ALA A 575 78.93 15.79 -7.76
C ALA A 575 77.59 15.88 -8.53
N CYS A 576 76.72 16.79 -8.08
CA CYS A 576 75.67 17.25 -8.97
C CYS A 576 76.31 17.90 -10.19
N ASP A 577 75.76 17.69 -11.39
CA ASP A 577 76.27 18.39 -12.58
C ASP A 577 76.07 19.90 -12.33
N ALA A 578 77.14 20.68 -12.48
CA ALA A 578 76.99 22.12 -12.55
C ALA A 578 76.04 22.42 -13.73
N PRO A 579 75.07 23.33 -13.55
CA PRO A 579 74.14 23.67 -14.63
C PRO A 579 74.85 24.18 -15.89
#